data_AF-A0A519Y065-F1
#
_entry.id   AF-A0A519Y065-F1
#
_cell.length_a   1.000
_cell.length_b   1.000
_cell.length_c   1.000
_cell.angle_alpha   90.00
_cell.angle_beta   90.00
_cell.angle_gamma   90.00
#
_symmetry.space_group_name_H-M   'P 1'
#
loop_
_entity.id
_entity.type
_entity.pdbx_description
1 polymer ?
#
loop_
_entity_poly.entity_id
_entity_poly.type
_entity_poly.pdbx_seq_one_letter_code
_entity_poly.pdbx_strand_id
1 'polypeptide(L)'
;MLNNAKKTNRKTPAGETPAPAHTPAETHQTSQGNPRPHLTTNQGLPLSDNQNSLKAGVRGPVLLEDFILREKITHFDHERIPE
;
A
#
# COMPACT_ATOMS: atom_id res chain seq x y z
N MET A 1 -51.52 13.05 24.09
CA MET A 1 -50.16 12.54 23.80
C MET A 1 -49.14 13.53 24.35
N LEU A 2 -48.08 13.03 24.98
CA LEU A 2 -47.19 13.71 25.95
C LEU A 2 -46.24 14.79 25.38
N ASN A 3 -46.12 15.88 26.15
CA ASN A 3 -44.95 16.64 26.66
C ASN A 3 -43.58 16.76 25.93
N ASN A 4 -43.16 18.03 25.83
CA ASN A 4 -41.81 18.65 25.89
C ASN A 4 -40.62 17.80 26.39
N ALA A 5 -39.42 18.00 25.80
CA ALA A 5 -38.30 18.74 26.43
C ALA A 5 -36.90 18.47 25.80
N LYS A 6 -36.16 19.56 25.61
CA LYS A 6 -34.71 19.80 25.85
C LYS A 6 -33.63 18.80 25.33
N LYS A 7 -32.74 19.38 24.51
CA LYS A 7 -31.30 19.10 24.29
C LYS A 7 -30.66 18.06 25.22
N THR A 8 -30.00 17.04 24.64
CA THR A 8 -28.80 16.43 25.23
C THR A 8 -27.75 16.12 24.16
N ASN A 9 -26.56 16.65 24.37
CA ASN A 9 -25.32 16.34 23.66
C ASN A 9 -24.78 15.00 24.19
N ARG A 10 -24.64 13.96 23.35
CA ARG A 10 -23.88 12.74 23.69
C ARG A 10 -23.22 12.13 22.45
N LYS A 11 -21.97 12.52 22.25
CA LYS A 11 -20.78 11.69 22.02
C LYS A 11 -21.03 10.29 21.40
N THR A 12 -20.45 10.09 20.21
CA THR A 12 -20.14 8.83 19.53
C THR A 12 -19.79 7.67 20.46
N PRO A 13 -20.15 6.44 20.09
CA PRO A 13 -19.24 5.31 20.21
C PRO A 13 -18.68 4.98 18.83
N ALA A 14 -17.36 5.09 18.72
CA ALA A 14 -16.58 4.61 17.60
C ALA A 14 -16.97 3.16 17.29
N GLY A 15 -17.37 2.91 16.04
CA GLY A 15 -17.31 1.56 15.51
C GLY A 15 -15.86 1.11 15.51
N GLU A 16 -15.60 -0.04 16.10
CA GLU A 16 -14.33 -0.74 16.03
C GLU A 16 -13.95 -0.99 14.58
N THR A 17 -13.15 -0.09 14.01
CA THR A 17 -12.22 -0.47 12.95
C THR A 17 -11.07 -1.17 13.66
N PRO A 18 -10.76 -2.46 13.38
CA PRO A 18 -9.54 -3.04 13.88
C PRO A 18 -8.39 -2.19 13.33
N ALA A 19 -7.60 -1.65 14.25
CA ALA A 19 -6.51 -0.72 13.97
C ALA A 19 -5.68 -1.19 12.76
N PRO A 20 -5.28 -0.28 11.85
CA PRO A 20 -4.29 -0.63 10.83
C PRO A 20 -2.99 -0.96 11.57
N ALA A 21 -2.68 -2.25 11.68
CA ALA A 21 -1.33 -2.67 11.98
C ALA A 21 -0.43 -2.18 10.83
N HIS A 22 0.75 -1.69 11.20
CA HIS A 22 1.87 -1.23 10.35
C HIS A 22 1.83 0.25 9.92
N THR A 23 2.44 1.13 10.73
CA THR A 23 3.15 2.32 10.21
C THR A 23 4.11 2.87 11.26
N PRO A 24 5.45 2.88 11.00
CA PRO A 24 6.23 4.02 11.48
C PRO A 24 7.52 4.29 10.63
N ALA A 25 7.37 4.72 9.38
CA ALA A 25 8.30 5.64 8.67
C ALA A 25 7.97 5.64 7.17
N GLU A 26 7.29 6.70 6.72
CA GLU A 26 6.83 6.97 5.36
C GLU A 26 7.96 6.86 4.32
N THR A 27 7.76 6.25 3.15
CA THR A 27 7.16 6.92 1.99
C THR A 27 6.57 5.84 1.07
N HIS A 28 5.30 5.46 1.28
CA HIS A 28 4.58 4.74 0.24
C HIS A 28 4.28 5.74 -0.88
N GLN A 29 4.72 5.44 -2.11
CA GLN A 29 4.45 6.27 -3.28
C GLN A 29 2.94 6.28 -3.52
N THR A 30 2.24 7.20 -2.85
CA THR A 30 0.83 7.45 -3.11
C THR A 30 0.77 8.37 -4.32
N SER A 31 0.16 7.89 -5.41
CA SER A 31 -0.12 8.72 -6.58
C SER A 31 -1.26 9.70 -6.27
N GLN A 32 -1.08 10.58 -5.28
CA GLN A 32 -2.11 11.57 -4.94
C GLN A 32 -2.01 12.76 -5.90
N GLY A 33 -2.99 12.86 -6.81
CA GLY A 33 -3.39 14.15 -7.38
C GLY A 33 -2.73 14.64 -8.66
N ASN A 34 -1.94 13.83 -9.38
CA ASN A 34 -1.44 14.19 -10.71
C ASN A 34 -1.81 13.07 -11.70
N PRO A 35 -2.29 13.34 -12.94
CA PRO A 35 -2.48 12.32 -13.97
C PRO A 35 -1.13 11.81 -14.49
N ARG A 36 -0.30 11.30 -13.59
CA ARG A 36 0.90 10.54 -13.93
C ARG A 36 0.45 9.11 -14.21
N PRO A 37 0.94 8.48 -15.29
CA PRO A 37 0.70 7.08 -15.52
C PRO A 37 1.11 6.28 -14.27
N HIS A 38 0.27 5.33 -13.87
CA HIS A 38 0.60 4.42 -12.78
C HIS A 38 1.93 3.74 -13.07
N LEU A 39 2.74 3.54 -12.03
CA LEU A 39 3.91 2.68 -12.18
C LEU A 39 3.41 1.25 -12.40
N THR A 40 3.84 0.62 -13.48
CA THR A 40 3.41 -0.72 -13.86
C THR A 40 4.58 -1.67 -13.99
N THR A 41 4.28 -2.96 -13.94
CA THR A 41 5.11 -4.01 -14.52
C THR A 41 5.17 -3.86 -16.05
N ASN A 42 6.05 -4.62 -16.69
CA ASN A 42 6.13 -4.72 -18.15
C ASN A 42 4.84 -5.25 -18.77
N GLN A 43 4.02 -5.96 -18.00
CA GLN A 43 2.72 -6.48 -18.45
C GLN A 43 1.58 -5.50 -18.21
N GLY A 44 1.89 -4.26 -17.79
CA GLY A 44 0.91 -3.22 -17.53
C GLY A 44 0.14 -3.37 -16.22
N LEU A 45 0.53 -4.29 -15.34
CA LEU A 45 -0.10 -4.42 -14.01
C LEU A 45 0.36 -3.27 -13.11
N PRO A 46 -0.57 -2.51 -12.48
CA PRO A 46 -0.22 -1.41 -11.59
C PRO A 46 0.48 -1.91 -10.32
N LEU A 47 1.55 -1.22 -9.92
CA LEU A 47 2.29 -1.50 -8.70
C LEU A 47 1.65 -0.77 -7.51
N SER A 48 1.32 -1.54 -6.47
CA SER A 48 0.78 -0.98 -5.22
C SER A 48 1.89 -0.44 -4.31
N ASP A 49 3.03 -1.13 -4.22
CA ASP A 49 4.19 -0.72 -3.43
C ASP A 49 5.47 -1.12 -4.18
N ASN A 50 6.37 -0.15 -4.39
CA ASN A 50 7.66 -0.34 -5.07
C ASN A 50 8.85 -0.17 -4.11
N GLN A 51 8.59 -0.01 -2.81
CA GLN A 51 9.61 0.19 -1.78
C GLN A 51 9.87 -1.08 -0.96
N ASN A 52 8.96 -2.06 -1.01
CA ASN A 52 9.02 -3.27 -0.22
C ASN A 52 8.92 -4.53 -1.08
N SER A 53 9.69 -5.55 -0.71
CA SER A 53 9.52 -6.92 -1.20
C SER A 53 8.43 -7.65 -0.41
N LEU A 54 7.74 -8.58 -1.07
CA LEU A 54 6.83 -9.52 -0.41
C LEU A 54 7.63 -10.52 0.45
N LYS A 55 7.33 -10.55 1.74
CA LYS A 55 8.06 -11.32 2.76
C LYS A 55 7.10 -12.13 3.63
N ALA A 56 7.58 -13.27 4.16
CA ALA A 56 6.86 -14.06 5.18
C ALA A 56 6.90 -13.36 6.56
N GLY A 57 6.18 -12.24 6.68
CA GLY A 57 6.19 -11.35 7.85
C GLY A 57 7.15 -10.18 7.70
N VAL A 58 7.05 -9.19 8.60
CA VAL A 58 7.75 -7.89 8.50
C VAL A 58 9.28 -8.03 8.37
N ARG A 59 9.87 -9.00 9.09
CA ARG A 59 11.31 -9.31 9.07
C ARG A 59 11.60 -10.75 8.60
N GLY A 60 10.66 -11.33 7.85
CA GLY A 60 10.79 -12.69 7.31
C GLY A 60 11.57 -12.75 6.00
N PRO A 61 11.83 -13.96 5.48
CA PRO A 61 12.43 -14.16 4.16
C PRO A 61 11.53 -13.65 3.04
N VAL A 62 12.14 -13.28 1.91
CA VAL A 62 11.44 -12.89 0.68
C VAL A 62 10.82 -14.12 0.03
N LEU A 63 9.59 -13.97 -0.48
CA LEU A 63 8.88 -15.04 -1.16
C LEU A 63 9.22 -15.07 -2.66
N LEU A 64 9.35 -16.28 -3.21
CA LEU A 64 9.65 -16.51 -4.63
C LEU A 64 8.46 -16.15 -5.55
N GLU A 65 7.25 -16.09 -4.98
CA GLU A 65 6.03 -15.67 -5.67
C GLU A 65 5.97 -14.15 -5.94
N ASP A 66 6.91 -13.37 -5.41
CA ASP A 66 7.03 -11.94 -5.71
C ASP A 66 7.52 -11.74 -7.16
N PHE A 67 6.59 -11.76 -8.11
CA PHE A 67 6.89 -11.60 -9.52
C PHE A 67 7.34 -10.17 -9.86
N ILE A 68 6.88 -9.16 -9.12
CA ILE A 68 7.24 -7.75 -9.32
C ILE A 68 8.73 -7.55 -9.02
N LEU A 69 9.19 -8.05 -7.86
CA LEU A 69 10.59 -7.98 -7.49
C LEU A 69 11.47 -8.72 -8.50
N ARG A 70 11.08 -9.94 -8.86
CA ARG A 70 11.84 -10.78 -9.79
C ARG A 70 11.98 -10.12 -11.15
N GLU A 71 10.88 -9.62 -11.71
CA GLU A 71 10.88 -8.94 -13.00
C GLU A 71 11.78 -7.70 -13.01
N LYS A 72 11.72 -6.90 -11.95
CA LYS A 72 12.53 -5.67 -11.83
C LYS A 72 14.03 -5.97 -11.75
N ILE A 73 14.42 -6.97 -10.96
CA ILE A 73 15.83 -7.35 -10.82
C ILE A 73 16.34 -8.04 -12.08
N THR A 74 15.56 -8.93 -12.71
CA THR A 74 16.01 -9.55 -13.97
C THR A 74 16.16 -8.53 -15.09
N HIS A 75 15.31 -7.51 -15.16
CA HIS A 75 15.52 -6.42 -16.12
C HIS A 75 16.83 -5.69 -15.84
N PHE A 76 17.08 -5.33 -14.59
CA PHE A 76 18.32 -4.65 -14.17
C PHE A 76 19.58 -5.47 -14.51
N ASP A 77 19.58 -6.76 -14.18
CA ASP A 77 20.72 -7.66 -14.40
C ASP A 77 21.09 -7.80 -15.89
N HIS A 78 20.14 -7.54 -16.80
CA HIS A 78 20.32 -7.64 -18.25
C HIS A 78 20.29 -6.27 -18.96
N GLU A 79 20.53 -5.17 -18.26
CA GLU A 79 20.55 -3.82 -18.86
C GLU A 79 21.76 -3.60 -19.79
N ARG A 80 22.86 -4.33 -19.58
CA ARG A 80 24.10 -4.13 -20.33
C ARG A 80 24.13 -5.01 -21.57
N ILE A 81 24.47 -4.39 -22.71
CA ILE A 81 24.84 -5.06 -23.95
C ILE A 81 26.33 -4.80 -24.25
N PRO A 82 26.97 -5.62 -25.10
CA PRO A 82 28.31 -5.32 -25.59
C PRO A 82 28.42 -3.90 -26.20
N GLU A 83 29.60 -3.30 -26.11
CA GLU A 83 29.90 -1.96 -26.65
C GLU A 83 29.83 -1.87 -28.19
#